data_AF-A0A7Y2A4U0-F1
#
_entry.id   AF-A0A7Y2A4U0-F1
#
_cell.length_a   1.000
_cell.length_b   1.000
_cell.length_c   1.000
_cell.angle_alpha   90.00
_cell.angle_beta   90.00
_cell.angle_gamma   90.00
#
_symmetry.space_group_name_H-M   'P 1'
#
loop_
_entity.id
_entity.type
_entity.pdbx_description
1 polymer ?
#
loop_
_entity_poly.entity_id
_entity_poly.type
_entity_poly.pdbx_seq_one_letter_code
_entity_poly.pdbx_strand_id
1 'polypeptide(L)'
;MDDAELIKFIKDTEDMINPKDVGLLYQRAEMLRKLPLGVQRWIVDRASSGDPSIGFVVEPYAFFLSYEITDLAWAQEQLPEPYRIVPAAMFDDVEPRACAILGAFNIHTSVFWGSRVEFYLIAEDTRTGMLSWVICDYESNTINYDPGEGFTGASTRHSVVTTSHRGDVIVDVGSGERDHHIDCVARLAGAQMRPLEQRLWIEGNLSVDYGGRLMNDESVPFGLVFDPDEVAQALHIPLDAVEVGKNTFAEGRIADTPYEAACFPYAQHFRTSSFPVASPVHDRAALEAAFHEESRHSHGRWAT
;
A
#
# COMPACT_ATOMS: atom_id res chain seq x y z
N MET A 1 13.98 3.04 18.75
CA MET A 1 12.95 2.55 19.69
C MET A 1 13.55 1.57 20.70
N ASP A 2 12.78 1.10 21.69
CA ASP A 2 13.15 -0.06 22.51
C ASP A 2 12.90 -1.35 21.70
N ASP A 3 13.94 -2.17 21.50
CA ASP A 3 13.88 -3.42 20.74
C ASP A 3 12.77 -4.36 21.25
N ALA A 4 12.47 -4.34 22.56
CA ALA A 4 11.44 -5.16 23.14
C ALA A 4 10.02 -4.71 22.73
N GLU A 5 9.78 -3.40 22.63
CA GLU A 5 8.50 -2.85 22.15
C GLU A 5 8.30 -3.20 20.67
N LEU A 6 9.33 -3.06 19.83
CA LEU A 6 9.30 -3.46 18.42
C LEU A 6 8.98 -4.94 18.23
N ILE A 7 9.72 -5.82 18.89
CA ILE A 7 9.49 -7.27 18.79
C ILE A 7 8.08 -7.64 19.25
N LYS A 8 7.56 -6.96 20.28
CA LYS A 8 6.20 -7.17 20.76
C LYS A 8 5.17 -6.72 19.71
N PHE A 9 5.31 -5.51 19.17
CA PHE A 9 4.42 -4.97 18.14
C PHE A 9 4.32 -5.92 16.94
N ILE A 10 5.47 -6.37 16.42
CA ILE A 10 5.57 -7.32 15.30
C ILE A 10 4.79 -8.60 15.60
N LYS A 11 5.08 -9.25 16.75
CA LYS A 11 4.41 -10.50 17.14
C LYS A 11 2.91 -10.34 17.27
N ASP A 12 2.48 -9.25 17.91
CA ASP A 12 1.07 -9.01 18.14
C ASP A 12 0.35 -8.70 16.82
N THR A 13 0.99 -8.00 15.87
CA THR A 13 0.44 -7.75 14.53
C THR A 13 0.31 -9.04 13.70
N GLU A 14 1.32 -9.91 13.76
CA GLU A 14 1.30 -11.25 13.14
C GLU A 14 0.24 -12.16 13.78
N ASP A 15 0.11 -12.14 15.12
CA ASP A 15 -0.87 -12.95 15.86
C ASP A 15 -2.34 -12.58 15.55
N MET A 16 -2.59 -11.38 15.02
CA MET A 16 -3.91 -10.96 14.53
C MET A 16 -4.29 -11.66 13.21
N ILE A 17 -3.33 -12.27 12.51
CA ILE A 17 -3.51 -12.83 11.18
C ILE A 17 -3.67 -14.35 11.28
N ASN A 18 -4.89 -14.82 11.07
CA ASN A 18 -5.18 -16.25 11.05
C ASN A 18 -5.53 -16.73 9.62
N PRO A 19 -4.69 -17.56 8.97
CA PRO A 19 -4.93 -18.00 7.61
C PRO A 19 -6.29 -18.71 7.40
N LYS A 20 -6.80 -19.40 8.43
CA LYS A 20 -8.09 -20.08 8.36
C LYS A 20 -9.24 -19.07 8.35
N ASP A 21 -9.15 -18.03 9.17
CA ASP A 21 -10.17 -17.00 9.25
C ASP A 21 -10.18 -16.14 7.98
N VAL A 22 -9.00 -15.84 7.42
CA VAL A 22 -8.85 -15.19 6.11
C VAL A 22 -9.54 -16.01 5.01
N GLY A 23 -9.33 -17.33 4.97
CA GLY A 23 -10.00 -18.21 4.01
C GLY A 23 -11.53 -18.22 4.14
N LEU A 24 -12.06 -18.13 5.36
CA LEU A 24 -13.50 -18.00 5.60
C LEU A 24 -14.04 -16.63 5.19
N LEU A 25 -13.29 -15.57 5.44
CA LEU A 25 -13.65 -14.21 5.01
C LEU A 25 -13.66 -14.09 3.48
N TYR A 26 -12.71 -14.70 2.79
CA TYR A 26 -12.70 -14.80 1.33
C TYR A 26 -14.03 -15.33 0.79
N GLN A 27 -14.52 -16.46 1.32
CA GLN A 27 -15.80 -17.03 0.91
C GLN A 27 -16.98 -16.10 1.21
N ARG A 28 -16.95 -15.38 2.33
CA ARG A 28 -17.99 -14.41 2.69
C ARG A 28 -17.98 -13.20 1.76
N ALA A 29 -16.82 -12.63 1.46
CA ALA A 29 -16.68 -11.52 0.52
C ALA A 29 -17.21 -11.90 -0.88
N GLU A 30 -16.89 -13.10 -1.37
CA GLU A 30 -17.44 -13.65 -2.62
C GLU A 30 -18.96 -13.82 -2.63
N MET A 31 -19.59 -14.01 -1.46
CA MET A 31 -21.05 -14.00 -1.33
C MET A 31 -21.59 -12.57 -1.27
N LEU A 32 -20.95 -11.68 -0.49
CA LEU A 32 -21.38 -10.30 -0.27
C LEU A 32 -21.29 -9.45 -1.53
N ARG A 33 -20.30 -9.69 -2.41
CA ARG A 33 -20.16 -8.96 -3.68
C ARG A 33 -21.37 -9.09 -4.61
N LYS A 34 -22.22 -10.10 -4.41
CA LYS A 34 -23.45 -10.31 -5.20
C LYS A 34 -24.60 -9.39 -4.76
N LEU A 35 -24.45 -8.71 -3.62
CA LEU A 35 -25.44 -7.78 -3.10
C LEU A 35 -25.29 -6.40 -3.75
N PRO A 36 -26.36 -5.59 -3.84
CA PRO A 36 -26.24 -4.20 -4.26
C PRO A 36 -25.28 -3.40 -3.38
N LEU A 37 -24.52 -2.48 -3.96
CA LEU A 37 -23.48 -1.72 -3.26
C LEU A 37 -23.97 -1.04 -1.97
N GLY A 38 -25.16 -0.42 -2.00
CA GLY A 38 -25.74 0.21 -0.80
C GLY A 38 -26.01 -0.77 0.35
N VAL A 39 -26.29 -2.04 0.06
CA VAL A 39 -26.44 -3.09 1.09
C VAL A 39 -25.08 -3.51 1.63
N GLN A 40 -24.08 -3.63 0.75
CA GLN A 40 -22.71 -3.95 1.18
C GLN A 40 -22.17 -2.89 2.14
N ARG A 41 -22.34 -1.59 1.80
CA ARG A 41 -21.98 -0.47 2.66
C ARG A 41 -22.70 -0.51 4.01
N TRP A 42 -24.02 -0.72 3.99
CA TRP A 42 -24.78 -0.84 5.23
C TRP A 42 -24.29 -1.99 6.16
N ILE A 43 -23.85 -3.12 5.59
CA ILE A 43 -23.27 -4.23 6.36
C ILE A 43 -21.95 -3.80 6.99
N VAL A 44 -21.10 -3.12 6.22
CA VAL A 44 -19.81 -2.60 6.66
C VAL A 44 -19.98 -1.57 7.77
N ASP A 45 -20.86 -0.57 7.59
CA ASP A 45 -21.14 0.48 8.58
C ASP A 45 -21.62 -0.11 9.92
N ARG A 46 -22.32 -1.23 9.86
CA ARG A 46 -22.79 -1.93 11.07
C ARG A 46 -21.68 -2.75 11.71
N ALA A 47 -20.75 -3.28 10.93
CA ALA A 47 -19.59 -4.04 11.41
C ALA A 47 -18.48 -3.15 11.97
N SER A 48 -18.28 -1.94 11.43
CA SER A 48 -17.29 -0.96 11.86
C SER A 48 -17.57 -0.35 13.23
N SER A 49 -18.80 -0.47 13.75
CA SER A 49 -19.20 0.06 15.06
C SER A 49 -18.49 -0.58 16.29
N GLY A 50 -17.66 -1.60 16.09
CA GLY A 50 -16.82 -2.22 17.14
C GLY A 50 -15.31 -2.10 16.92
N ASP A 51 -14.89 -1.24 15.99
CA ASP A 51 -13.55 -1.03 15.40
C ASP A 51 -12.40 -1.92 15.94
N PRO A 52 -12.31 -3.19 15.49
CA PRO A 52 -11.10 -3.96 15.70
C PRO A 52 -10.02 -3.45 14.74
N SER A 53 -8.87 -3.09 15.31
CA SER A 53 -7.65 -2.93 14.54
C SER A 53 -7.38 -4.22 13.75
N ILE A 54 -6.86 -4.08 12.53
CA ILE A 54 -6.40 -5.19 11.70
C ILE A 54 -4.87 -5.17 11.61
N GLY A 55 -4.29 -6.37 11.63
CA GLY A 55 -2.89 -6.55 11.27
C GLY A 55 -2.74 -6.54 9.75
N PHE A 56 -1.74 -5.82 9.27
CA PHE A 56 -1.43 -5.65 7.85
C PHE A 56 0.08 -5.79 7.68
N VAL A 57 0.53 -6.87 7.05
CA VAL A 57 1.96 -7.16 6.87
C VAL A 57 2.28 -7.21 5.39
N VAL A 58 3.11 -6.27 4.96
CA VAL A 58 3.71 -6.29 3.62
C VAL A 58 4.94 -7.19 3.69
N GLU A 59 4.94 -8.24 2.87
CA GLU A 59 6.01 -9.25 2.89
C GLU A 59 7.34 -8.69 2.38
N PRO A 60 8.48 -9.33 2.72
CA PRO A 60 9.77 -8.95 2.19
C PRO A 60 9.77 -8.91 0.67
N TYR A 61 10.63 -8.05 0.14
CA TYR A 61 10.80 -7.76 -1.28
C TYR A 61 9.63 -7.00 -1.92
N ALA A 62 8.89 -6.24 -1.12
CA ALA A 62 8.01 -5.20 -1.64
C ALA A 62 8.79 -4.25 -2.55
N PHE A 63 8.31 -4.06 -3.77
CA PHE A 63 9.06 -3.44 -4.86
C PHE A 63 8.27 -2.26 -5.43
N PHE A 64 8.94 -1.13 -5.62
CA PHE A 64 8.33 0.12 -6.02
C PHE A 64 9.08 0.73 -7.21
N LEU A 65 8.33 1.21 -8.19
CA LEU A 65 8.83 1.93 -9.37
C LEU A 65 8.19 3.31 -9.43
N SER A 66 9.00 4.38 -9.53
CA SER A 66 8.50 5.74 -9.72
C SER A 66 8.62 6.15 -11.17
N TYR A 67 7.54 6.69 -11.71
CA TYR A 67 7.45 7.22 -13.07
C TYR A 67 7.09 8.69 -13.02
N GLU A 68 7.74 9.49 -13.86
CA GLU A 68 7.39 10.91 -14.00
C GLU A 68 6.05 11.03 -14.71
N ILE A 69 5.15 11.85 -14.18
CA ILE A 69 3.86 12.15 -14.80
C ILE A 69 4.10 13.07 -16.00
N THR A 70 3.66 12.64 -17.19
CA THR A 70 3.78 13.44 -18.42
C THR A 70 2.51 14.23 -18.72
N ASP A 71 1.36 13.80 -18.17
CA ASP A 71 0.08 14.49 -18.24
C ASP A 71 -0.45 14.86 -16.85
N LEU A 72 -0.05 16.04 -16.37
CA LEU A 72 -0.47 16.55 -15.05
C LEU A 72 -1.96 16.86 -14.96
N ALA A 73 -2.60 17.22 -16.07
CA ALA A 73 -4.04 17.53 -16.07
C ALA A 73 -4.84 16.25 -15.83
N TRP A 74 -4.51 15.18 -16.57
CA TRP A 74 -5.09 13.86 -16.34
C TRP A 74 -4.86 13.36 -14.91
N ALA A 75 -3.63 13.49 -14.40
CA ALA A 75 -3.30 13.04 -13.05
C ALA A 75 -4.13 13.78 -11.99
N GLN A 76 -4.28 15.11 -12.14
CA GLN A 76 -5.08 15.91 -11.23
C GLN A 76 -6.58 15.56 -11.29
N GLU A 77 -7.10 15.16 -12.46
CA GLU A 77 -8.49 14.67 -12.60
C GLU A 77 -8.73 13.32 -11.91
N GLN A 78 -7.68 12.53 -11.64
CA GLN A 78 -7.81 11.28 -10.88
C GLN A 78 -7.91 11.52 -9.37
N LEU A 79 -7.69 12.74 -8.89
CA LEU A 79 -7.68 13.01 -7.46
C LEU A 79 -9.01 13.63 -7.00
N PRO A 80 -9.56 13.22 -5.85
CA PRO A 80 -10.67 13.97 -5.25
C PRO A 80 -10.19 15.35 -4.78
N GLU A 81 -11.11 16.31 -4.63
CA GLU A 81 -10.78 17.52 -3.87
C GLU A 81 -10.52 17.10 -2.40
N PRO A 82 -9.46 17.61 -1.74
CA PRO A 82 -8.71 18.82 -2.05
C PRO A 82 -7.23 18.55 -2.37
N TYR A 83 -6.92 17.43 -3.02
CA TYR A 83 -5.55 17.02 -3.30
C TYR A 83 -4.93 17.83 -4.46
N ARG A 84 -3.62 18.05 -4.37
CA ARG A 84 -2.83 18.69 -5.42
C ARG A 84 -1.57 17.89 -5.72
N ILE A 85 -1.31 17.59 -6.99
CA ILE A 85 -0.05 16.97 -7.40
C ILE A 85 1.13 17.88 -7.03
N VAL A 86 2.12 17.33 -6.34
CA VAL A 86 3.37 18.00 -5.97
C VAL A 86 4.56 17.10 -6.29
N PRO A 87 5.76 17.65 -6.54
CA PRO A 87 6.95 16.84 -6.72
C PRO A 87 7.31 16.02 -5.47
N ALA A 88 7.68 14.76 -5.66
CA ALA A 88 8.17 13.86 -4.62
C ALA A 88 9.29 12.94 -5.17
N ALA A 89 10.05 12.32 -4.26
CA ALA A 89 11.08 11.34 -4.56
C ALA A 89 11.01 10.19 -3.56
N MET A 90 11.45 8.98 -3.95
CA MET A 90 11.52 7.87 -3.01
C MET A 90 12.68 8.00 -2.03
N PHE A 91 13.83 8.47 -2.51
CA PHE A 91 15.06 8.60 -1.73
C PHE A 91 15.37 10.08 -1.42
N ASP A 92 16.02 10.32 -0.28
CA ASP A 92 16.27 11.68 0.25
C ASP A 92 17.24 12.53 -0.60
N ASP A 93 18.01 11.88 -1.47
CA ASP A 93 19.02 12.49 -2.31
C ASP A 93 18.69 12.42 -3.82
N VAL A 94 17.43 12.11 -4.15
CA VAL A 94 16.92 12.16 -5.51
C VAL A 94 16.10 13.44 -5.72
N GLU A 95 16.27 14.08 -6.87
CA GLU A 95 15.52 15.28 -7.24
C GLU A 95 14.02 14.94 -7.37
N PRO A 96 13.14 15.60 -6.60
CA PRO A 96 11.69 15.35 -6.65
C PRO A 96 11.07 15.66 -8.00
N ARG A 97 10.12 14.82 -8.43
CA ARG A 97 9.33 15.02 -9.66
C ARG A 97 7.86 14.76 -9.39
N ALA A 98 6.98 15.36 -10.17
CA ALA A 98 5.58 14.94 -10.15
C ALA A 98 5.51 13.49 -10.62
N CYS A 99 5.09 12.58 -9.74
CA CYS A 99 5.28 11.17 -9.98
C CYS A 99 4.04 10.32 -9.66
N ALA A 100 3.97 9.22 -10.40
CA ALA A 100 3.14 8.09 -10.08
C ALA A 100 4.03 6.94 -9.63
N ILE A 101 3.57 6.17 -8.65
CA ILE A 101 4.31 5.02 -8.12
C ILE A 101 3.53 3.74 -8.42
N LEU A 102 4.22 2.75 -8.95
CA LEU A 102 3.73 1.37 -8.99
C LEU A 102 4.36 0.60 -7.83
N GLY A 103 3.54 0.12 -6.89
CA GLY A 103 3.97 -0.77 -5.82
C GLY A 103 3.52 -2.20 -6.09
N ALA A 104 4.45 -3.15 -6.13
CA ALA A 104 4.20 -4.58 -6.28
C ALA A 104 4.67 -5.33 -5.04
N PHE A 105 3.75 -5.99 -4.35
CA PHE A 105 4.06 -6.66 -3.08
C PHE A 105 3.11 -7.82 -2.79
N ASN A 106 3.61 -8.79 -2.02
CA ASN A 106 2.76 -9.75 -1.33
C ASN A 106 2.33 -9.17 0.02
N ILE A 107 1.14 -9.54 0.44
CA ILE A 107 0.55 -9.06 1.67
C ILE A 107 -0.23 -10.17 2.35
N HIS A 108 -0.15 -10.20 3.67
CA HIS A 108 -1.10 -10.91 4.52
C HIS A 108 -1.69 -9.95 5.54
N THR A 109 -3.01 -9.98 5.65
CA THR A 109 -3.78 -9.18 6.60
C THR A 109 -4.78 -10.10 7.31
N SER A 110 -5.44 -9.60 8.36
CA SER A 110 -6.51 -10.35 9.01
C SER A 110 -7.77 -10.52 8.14
N VAL A 111 -7.84 -9.89 6.96
CA VAL A 111 -8.99 -9.91 6.05
C VAL A 111 -8.70 -10.55 4.70
N PHE A 112 -7.50 -10.38 4.15
CA PHE A 112 -7.08 -10.92 2.86
C PHE A 112 -5.59 -11.28 2.83
N TRP A 113 -5.23 -12.23 1.97
CA TRP A 113 -3.85 -12.65 1.75
C TRP A 113 -3.65 -12.86 0.26
N GLY A 114 -2.65 -12.22 -0.33
CA GLY A 114 -2.33 -12.35 -1.73
C GLY A 114 -1.21 -11.42 -2.19
N SER A 115 -1.25 -11.10 -3.47
CA SER A 115 -0.35 -10.15 -4.15
C SER A 115 -1.16 -8.98 -4.66
N ARG A 116 -0.57 -7.79 -4.62
CA ARG A 116 -1.14 -6.55 -5.15
C ARG A 116 -0.11 -5.82 -6.00
N VAL A 117 -0.58 -5.23 -7.09
CA VAL A 117 0.10 -4.16 -7.82
C VAL A 117 -0.79 -2.94 -7.74
N GLU A 118 -0.33 -1.92 -7.04
CA GLU A 118 -1.08 -0.67 -6.83
C GLU A 118 -0.45 0.47 -7.63
N PHE A 119 -1.31 1.28 -8.24
CA PHE A 119 -0.95 2.50 -8.95
C PHE A 119 -1.37 3.70 -8.10
N TYR A 120 -0.35 4.40 -7.59
CA TYR A 120 -0.52 5.57 -6.74
C TYR A 120 -0.21 6.85 -7.52
N LEU A 121 -0.99 7.89 -7.26
CA LEU A 121 -0.56 9.27 -7.49
C LEU A 121 -0.14 9.89 -6.16
N ILE A 122 1.00 10.59 -6.18
CA ILE A 122 1.50 11.30 -5.00
C ILE A 122 1.00 12.75 -5.05
N ALA A 123 0.27 13.13 -4.02
CA ALA A 123 -0.35 14.44 -3.92
C ALA A 123 -0.28 14.98 -2.50
N GLU A 124 -0.37 16.30 -2.36
CA GLU A 124 -0.53 16.96 -1.06
C GLU A 124 -2.02 17.14 -0.76
N ASP A 125 -2.49 16.67 0.39
CA ASP A 125 -3.79 17.09 0.93
C ASP A 125 -3.67 18.55 1.38
N THR A 126 -4.28 19.47 0.64
CA THR A 126 -4.15 20.91 0.93
C THR A 126 -4.79 21.35 2.25
N ARG A 127 -5.58 20.49 2.92
CA ARG A 127 -6.13 20.75 4.25
C ARG A 127 -5.10 20.54 5.36
N THR A 128 -4.28 19.50 5.21
CA THR A 128 -3.35 19.03 6.26
C THR A 128 -1.90 19.37 5.93
N GLY A 129 -1.57 19.53 4.65
CA GLY A 129 -0.21 19.70 4.13
C GLY A 129 0.58 18.40 4.02
N MET A 130 -0.03 17.25 4.34
CA MET A 130 0.62 15.94 4.24
C MET A 130 0.74 15.51 2.78
N LEU A 131 1.85 14.87 2.44
CA LEU A 131 1.91 14.00 1.27
C LEU A 131 1.03 12.77 1.50
N SER A 132 0.31 12.39 0.47
CA SER A 132 -0.69 11.33 0.51
C SER A 132 -0.46 10.36 -0.65
N TRP A 133 -0.65 9.08 -0.36
CA TRP A 133 -0.65 8.02 -1.37
C TRP A 133 -2.08 7.79 -1.82
N VAL A 134 -2.44 8.29 -3.00
CA VAL A 134 -3.79 8.14 -3.54
C VAL A 134 -3.82 6.95 -4.49
N ILE A 135 -4.49 5.87 -4.08
CA ILE A 135 -4.65 4.65 -4.87
C ILE A 135 -5.66 4.95 -5.98
N CYS A 136 -5.19 5.09 -7.22
CA CYS A 136 -6.05 5.39 -8.37
C CYS A 136 -6.49 4.13 -9.11
N ASP A 137 -5.66 3.07 -9.07
CA ASP A 137 -5.99 1.76 -9.59
C ASP A 137 -5.15 0.67 -8.90
N TYR A 138 -5.55 -0.59 -9.04
CA TYR A 138 -4.77 -1.73 -8.60
C TYR A 138 -5.17 -3.01 -9.33
N GLU A 139 -4.30 -4.01 -9.27
CA GLU A 139 -4.60 -5.39 -9.60
C GLU A 139 -4.25 -6.31 -8.43
N SER A 140 -5.14 -7.25 -8.10
CA SER A 140 -5.03 -8.12 -6.92
C SER A 140 -5.48 -9.55 -7.24
N ASN A 141 -4.76 -10.54 -6.70
CA ASN A 141 -5.17 -11.95 -6.80
C ASN A 141 -6.01 -12.43 -5.61
N THR A 142 -6.41 -11.52 -4.73
CA THR A 142 -7.22 -11.79 -3.54
C THR A 142 -8.43 -10.88 -3.49
N ILE A 143 -9.30 -11.06 -2.49
CA ILE A 143 -10.49 -10.21 -2.30
C ILE A 143 -10.09 -8.79 -1.91
N ASN A 144 -10.93 -7.82 -2.23
CA ASN A 144 -10.72 -6.42 -1.88
C ASN A 144 -12.02 -5.79 -1.37
N TYR A 145 -11.89 -4.65 -0.72
CA TYR A 145 -13.01 -3.79 -0.36
C TYR A 145 -12.58 -2.34 -0.54
N ASP A 146 -13.26 -1.64 -1.45
CA ASP A 146 -12.95 -0.24 -1.74
C ASP A 146 -14.22 0.62 -1.65
N PRO A 147 -14.11 1.91 -1.30
CA PRO A 147 -15.27 2.80 -1.20
C PRO A 147 -16.10 2.86 -2.50
N GLY A 148 -15.44 2.95 -3.66
CA GLY A 148 -16.10 3.05 -4.97
C GLY A 148 -16.80 1.77 -5.43
N GLU A 149 -16.27 0.59 -5.09
CA GLU A 149 -16.71 -0.69 -5.70
C GLU A 149 -17.29 -1.70 -4.71
N GLY A 150 -17.10 -1.51 -3.40
CA GLY A 150 -17.49 -2.46 -2.37
C GLY A 150 -16.61 -3.70 -2.37
N PHE A 151 -17.17 -4.86 -1.99
CA PHE A 151 -16.44 -6.13 -2.03
C PHE A 151 -16.22 -6.57 -3.47
N THR A 152 -14.96 -6.79 -3.83
CA THR A 152 -14.55 -7.34 -5.13
C THR A 152 -13.74 -8.63 -4.93
N GLY A 153 -13.75 -9.48 -5.95
CA GLY A 153 -12.90 -10.67 -5.98
C GLY A 153 -11.50 -10.34 -6.51
N ALA A 154 -10.72 -11.39 -6.81
CA ALA A 154 -9.48 -11.23 -7.54
C ALA A 154 -9.73 -10.61 -8.91
N SER A 155 -8.98 -9.55 -9.25
CA SER A 155 -9.03 -8.89 -10.56
C SER A 155 -8.05 -9.50 -11.55
N THR A 156 -7.01 -10.20 -11.07
CA THR A 156 -5.95 -10.76 -11.92
C THR A 156 -6.33 -12.08 -12.58
N ARG A 157 -5.97 -12.26 -13.86
CA ARG A 157 -5.96 -13.58 -14.52
C ARG A 157 -4.71 -14.39 -14.14
N HIS A 158 -3.61 -13.70 -13.86
CA HIS A 158 -2.34 -14.23 -13.43
C HIS A 158 -1.63 -13.19 -12.55
N SER A 159 -0.96 -13.65 -11.50
CA SER A 159 -0.23 -12.76 -10.60
C SER A 159 1.00 -13.46 -10.05
N VAL A 160 2.17 -12.94 -10.41
CA VAL A 160 3.48 -13.37 -9.93
C VAL A 160 4.17 -12.15 -9.32
N VAL A 161 4.41 -12.18 -8.02
CA VAL A 161 5.28 -11.26 -7.30
C VAL A 161 6.17 -12.12 -6.43
N THR A 162 7.44 -12.28 -6.81
CA THR A 162 8.32 -13.26 -6.16
C THR A 162 9.79 -12.93 -6.33
N THR A 163 10.65 -13.73 -5.70
CA THR A 163 12.10 -13.64 -5.84
C THR A 163 12.72 -14.90 -6.39
N SER A 164 13.80 -14.75 -7.16
CA SER A 164 14.67 -15.86 -7.53
C SER A 164 15.77 -16.10 -6.49
N HIS A 165 16.40 -17.28 -6.50
CA HIS A 165 17.57 -17.58 -5.66
C HIS A 165 18.79 -16.67 -5.93
N ARG A 166 18.78 -15.91 -7.04
CA ARG A 166 19.82 -14.94 -7.38
C ARG A 166 19.59 -13.56 -6.77
N GLY A 167 18.46 -13.37 -6.09
CA GLY A 167 18.02 -12.07 -5.61
C GLY A 167 17.41 -11.21 -6.72
N ASP A 168 16.76 -11.81 -7.71
CA ASP A 168 15.94 -11.05 -8.66
C ASP A 168 14.54 -10.91 -8.08
N VAL A 169 13.97 -9.71 -8.06
CA VAL A 169 12.53 -9.50 -7.89
C VAL A 169 11.87 -9.68 -9.26
N ILE A 170 10.81 -10.46 -9.31
CA ILE A 170 10.07 -10.81 -10.52
C ILE A 170 8.61 -10.44 -10.30
N VAL A 171 8.11 -9.54 -11.15
CA VAL A 171 6.72 -9.09 -11.19
C VAL A 171 6.16 -9.42 -12.57
N ASP A 172 5.15 -10.28 -12.64
CA ASP A 172 4.34 -10.50 -13.84
C ASP A 172 2.87 -10.61 -13.42
N VAL A 173 2.15 -9.51 -13.58
CA VAL A 173 0.76 -9.37 -13.13
C VAL A 173 -0.07 -8.87 -14.28
N GLY A 174 -1.11 -9.62 -14.62
CA GLY A 174 -2.06 -9.26 -15.66
C GLY A 174 -3.49 -9.31 -15.15
N SER A 175 -4.27 -8.29 -15.49
CA SER A 175 -5.68 -8.22 -15.18
C SER A 175 -6.49 -9.25 -15.98
N GLY A 176 -7.51 -9.82 -15.37
CA GLY A 176 -8.56 -10.58 -16.06
C GLY A 176 -9.73 -9.72 -16.52
N GLU A 177 -9.78 -8.47 -16.06
CA GLU A 177 -10.93 -7.57 -16.22
C GLU A 177 -10.60 -6.31 -17.02
N ARG A 178 -9.33 -5.91 -17.04
CA ARG A 178 -8.82 -4.66 -17.62
C ARG A 178 -7.62 -4.91 -18.53
N ASP A 179 -7.16 -3.87 -19.21
CA ASP A 179 -5.91 -3.92 -19.97
C ASP A 179 -4.71 -3.50 -19.10
N HIS A 180 -4.66 -3.97 -17.86
CA HIS A 180 -3.50 -3.78 -16.99
C HIS A 180 -2.56 -4.98 -17.07
N HIS A 181 -1.28 -4.68 -17.27
CA HIS A 181 -0.18 -5.64 -17.26
C HIS A 181 1.11 -4.93 -16.87
N ILE A 182 1.77 -5.45 -15.84
CA ILE A 182 3.17 -5.16 -15.54
C ILE A 182 4.00 -6.44 -15.66
N ASP A 183 5.10 -6.38 -16.41
CA ASP A 183 6.14 -7.41 -16.51
C ASP A 183 7.48 -6.73 -16.24
N CYS A 184 8.10 -7.06 -15.11
CA CYS A 184 9.31 -6.44 -14.62
C CYS A 184 10.21 -7.44 -13.90
N VAL A 185 11.51 -7.37 -14.19
CA VAL A 185 12.55 -8.07 -13.44
C VAL A 185 13.57 -7.06 -12.93
N ALA A 186 13.79 -7.02 -11.62
CA ALA A 186 14.80 -6.17 -11.00
C ALA A 186 15.86 -7.04 -10.31
N ARG A 187 17.13 -6.86 -10.70
CA ARG A 187 18.26 -7.59 -10.10
C ARG A 187 18.73 -6.82 -8.87
N LEU A 188 18.58 -7.39 -7.68
CA LEU A 188 19.01 -6.72 -6.43
C LEU A 188 20.53 -6.78 -6.22
N ALA A 189 21.26 -7.55 -7.02
CA ALA A 189 22.71 -7.60 -6.96
C ALA A 189 23.32 -6.21 -7.22
N GLY A 190 23.96 -5.64 -6.19
CA GLY A 190 24.54 -4.29 -6.26
C GLY A 190 23.59 -3.17 -5.82
N ALA A 191 22.33 -3.46 -5.48
CA ALA A 191 21.46 -2.52 -4.81
C ALA A 191 22.02 -2.17 -3.42
N GLN A 192 21.79 -0.94 -2.97
CA GLN A 192 22.33 -0.44 -1.71
C GLN A 192 21.21 0.10 -0.84
N MET A 193 21.27 -0.20 0.45
CA MET A 193 20.39 0.45 1.43
C MET A 193 20.70 1.95 1.43
N ARG A 194 19.69 2.77 1.13
CA ARG A 194 19.79 4.24 1.15
C ARG A 194 18.64 4.84 1.94
N PRO A 195 18.84 6.00 2.57
CA PRO A 195 17.78 6.68 3.29
C PRO A 195 16.62 7.06 2.36
N LEU A 196 15.41 6.91 2.87
CA LEU A 196 14.18 7.25 2.16
C LEU A 196 13.75 8.69 2.47
N GLU A 197 13.07 9.34 1.51
CA GLU A 197 12.49 10.66 1.71
C GLU A 197 11.34 10.58 2.72
N GLN A 198 11.56 11.10 3.92
CA GLN A 198 10.69 10.79 5.06
C GLN A 198 9.29 11.36 4.93
N ARG A 199 9.05 12.43 4.16
CA ARG A 199 7.69 12.92 3.95
C ARG A 199 6.89 11.95 3.10
N LEU A 200 7.46 11.46 2.00
CA LEU A 200 6.77 10.49 1.13
C LEU A 200 6.36 9.24 1.91
N TRP A 201 7.27 8.68 2.72
CA TRP A 201 7.05 7.39 3.35
C TRP A 201 6.34 7.46 4.70
N ILE A 202 6.56 8.50 5.52
CA ILE A 202 5.81 8.66 6.76
C ILE A 202 4.44 9.27 6.47
N GLU A 203 4.39 10.48 5.89
CA GLU A 203 3.11 11.17 5.65
C GLU A 203 2.22 10.35 4.70
N GLY A 204 2.81 9.72 3.68
CA GLY A 204 2.08 8.87 2.75
C GLY A 204 1.40 7.67 3.40
N ASN A 205 2.06 6.99 4.35
CA ASN A 205 1.44 5.90 5.11
C ASN A 205 0.48 6.39 6.20
N LEU A 206 0.57 7.66 6.61
CA LEU A 206 -0.41 8.30 7.49
C LEU A 206 -1.63 8.84 6.74
N SER A 207 -1.55 8.94 5.41
CA SER A 207 -2.56 9.53 4.55
C SER A 207 -2.69 8.76 3.23
N VAL A 208 -3.37 7.62 3.28
CA VAL A 208 -3.76 6.82 2.11
C VAL A 208 -5.22 7.12 1.75
N ASP A 209 -5.51 7.40 0.49
CA ASP A 209 -6.88 7.67 0.01
C ASP A 209 -7.12 6.99 -1.34
N TYR A 210 -8.35 7.10 -1.84
CA TYR A 210 -8.78 6.49 -3.09
C TYR A 210 -9.10 7.55 -4.14
N GLY A 211 -8.52 7.38 -5.32
CA GLY A 211 -8.75 8.22 -6.49
C GLY A 211 -9.14 7.39 -7.71
N GLY A 212 -9.15 8.05 -8.88
CA GLY A 212 -9.42 7.45 -10.17
C GLY A 212 -10.71 6.65 -10.17
N ARG A 213 -10.60 5.36 -10.48
CA ARG A 213 -11.73 4.42 -10.52
C ARG A 213 -12.31 4.11 -9.14
N LEU A 214 -11.49 4.19 -8.10
CA LEU A 214 -11.82 3.79 -6.72
C LEU A 214 -12.45 4.95 -5.93
N MET A 215 -12.42 6.15 -6.51
CA MET A 215 -12.88 7.39 -5.91
C MET A 215 -14.32 7.28 -5.44
N ASN A 216 -14.58 7.81 -4.24
CA ASN A 216 -15.92 7.98 -3.72
C ASN A 216 -16.01 9.25 -2.88
N ASP A 217 -17.09 10.02 -3.06
CA ASP A 217 -17.31 11.29 -2.34
C ASP A 217 -17.39 11.12 -0.81
N GLU A 218 -17.67 9.91 -0.32
CA GLU A 218 -17.71 9.57 1.11
C GLU A 218 -16.37 9.03 1.63
N SER A 219 -15.36 8.83 0.76
CA SER A 219 -14.03 8.38 1.16
C SER A 219 -13.34 9.43 2.04
N VAL A 220 -12.63 8.96 3.04
CA VAL A 220 -11.73 9.76 3.86
C VAL A 220 -10.36 9.10 3.88
N PRO A 221 -9.26 9.88 3.90
CA PRO A 221 -7.94 9.32 4.01
C PRO A 221 -7.79 8.55 5.32
N PHE A 222 -7.21 7.37 5.24
CA PHE A 222 -6.87 6.54 6.39
C PHE A 222 -5.36 6.47 6.58
N GLY A 223 -4.94 6.07 7.78
CA GLY A 223 -3.53 5.99 8.14
C GLY A 223 -3.17 4.63 8.72
N LEU A 224 -1.86 4.35 8.71
CA LEU A 224 -1.26 3.16 9.26
C LEU A 224 -0.44 3.52 10.51
N VAL A 225 -0.54 2.71 11.55
CA VAL A 225 0.37 2.75 12.71
C VAL A 225 1.46 1.70 12.51
N PHE A 226 2.71 2.10 12.63
CA PHE A 226 3.90 1.29 12.41
C PHE A 226 5.12 1.92 13.10
N ASP A 227 6.24 1.18 13.17
CA ASP A 227 7.53 1.75 13.59
C ASP A 227 8.10 2.59 12.43
N PRO A 228 8.31 3.91 12.60
CA PRO A 228 8.88 4.76 11.56
C PRO A 228 10.22 4.27 10.96
N ASP A 229 10.99 3.47 11.70
CA ASP A 229 12.26 2.93 11.22
C ASP A 229 12.06 1.84 10.14
N GLU A 230 10.86 1.26 10.01
CA GLU A 230 10.52 0.34 8.89
C GLU A 230 10.63 1.04 7.52
N VAL A 231 10.46 2.36 7.48
CA VAL A 231 10.58 3.19 6.27
C VAL A 231 11.72 4.21 6.35
N ALA A 232 12.73 3.95 7.18
CA ALA A 232 13.93 4.81 7.23
C ALA A 232 14.80 4.65 5.98
N GLN A 233 14.86 3.45 5.40
CA GLN A 233 15.74 3.11 4.29
C GLN A 233 15.18 1.94 3.48
N ALA A 234 15.54 1.86 2.20
CA ALA A 234 15.26 0.69 1.36
C ALA A 234 16.44 0.42 0.42
N LEU A 235 16.43 -0.72 -0.25
CA LEU A 235 17.36 -0.98 -1.34
C LEU A 235 17.02 -0.06 -2.51
N HIS A 236 17.92 0.87 -2.80
CA HIS A 236 17.93 1.60 -4.05
C HIS A 236 18.53 0.73 -5.15
N ILE A 237 17.74 0.45 -6.18
CA ILE A 237 18.13 -0.42 -7.29
C ILE A 237 18.57 0.46 -8.46
N PRO A 238 19.81 0.30 -8.97
CA PRO A 238 20.23 0.97 -10.21
C PRO A 238 19.28 0.65 -11.37
N LEU A 239 18.87 1.67 -12.12
CA LEU A 239 17.85 1.51 -13.17
C LEU A 239 18.31 0.58 -14.33
N ASP A 240 19.62 0.44 -14.55
CA ASP A 240 20.18 -0.52 -15.51
C ASP A 240 20.05 -1.99 -15.04
N ALA A 241 19.71 -2.20 -13.77
CA ALA A 241 19.36 -3.50 -13.20
C ALA A 241 17.85 -3.79 -13.22
N VAL A 242 17.02 -2.85 -13.69
CA VAL A 242 15.56 -2.98 -13.80
C VAL A 242 15.17 -3.14 -15.27
N GLU A 243 14.52 -4.24 -15.59
CA GLU A 243 14.02 -4.55 -16.92
C GLU A 243 12.50 -4.58 -16.89
N VAL A 244 11.86 -3.52 -17.41
CA VAL A 244 10.41 -3.44 -17.58
C VAL A 244 10.07 -3.90 -19.01
N GLY A 245 9.56 -5.12 -19.14
CA GLY A 245 9.13 -5.67 -20.43
C GLY A 245 7.81 -5.08 -20.92
N LYS A 246 6.88 -4.82 -20.00
CA LYS A 246 5.59 -4.20 -20.29
C LYS A 246 5.06 -3.47 -19.05
N ASN A 247 4.51 -2.27 -19.25
CA ASN A 247 3.71 -1.56 -18.25
C ASN A 247 2.56 -0.84 -18.96
N THR A 248 1.32 -1.21 -18.67
CA THR A 248 0.13 -0.54 -19.24
C THR A 248 -0.64 0.32 -18.24
N PHE A 249 -0.17 0.40 -16.99
CA PHE A 249 -0.77 1.32 -16.03
C PHE A 249 -0.53 2.76 -16.50
N ALA A 250 -1.62 3.52 -16.65
CA ALA A 250 -1.60 4.91 -17.10
C ALA A 250 -0.83 5.12 -18.42
N GLU A 251 -0.92 4.17 -19.36
CA GLU A 251 -0.22 4.22 -20.65
C GLU A 251 -0.45 5.56 -21.37
N GLY A 252 0.66 6.19 -21.78
CA GLY A 252 0.66 7.50 -22.43
C GLY A 252 0.42 8.70 -21.51
N ARG A 253 0.31 8.51 -20.19
CA ARG A 253 0.13 9.58 -19.18
C ARG A 253 1.30 9.71 -18.20
N ILE A 254 2.13 8.70 -18.13
CA ILE A 254 3.39 8.66 -17.38
C ILE A 254 4.55 8.37 -18.35
N ALA A 255 5.78 8.59 -17.91
CA ALA A 255 6.97 8.24 -18.69
C ALA A 255 7.07 6.73 -18.95
N ASP A 256 7.67 6.34 -20.07
CA ASP A 256 7.79 4.92 -20.45
C ASP A 256 8.75 4.13 -19.53
N THR A 257 9.71 4.82 -18.91
CA THR A 257 10.72 4.23 -18.02
C THR A 257 10.68 4.86 -16.63
N PRO A 258 10.87 4.06 -15.57
CA PRO A 258 10.95 4.60 -14.22
C PRO A 258 12.22 5.44 -14.04
N TYR A 259 12.18 6.39 -13.11
CA TYR A 259 13.34 7.22 -12.73
C TYR A 259 13.88 6.88 -11.33
N GLU A 260 13.14 6.10 -10.54
CA GLU A 260 13.56 5.51 -9.26
C GLU A 260 13.00 4.10 -9.11
N ALA A 261 13.76 3.24 -8.43
CA ALA A 261 13.33 1.90 -8.06
C ALA A 261 13.78 1.57 -6.62
N ALA A 262 12.85 1.15 -5.78
CA ALA A 262 13.07 0.80 -4.39
C ALA A 262 12.60 -0.62 -4.09
N CYS A 263 13.28 -1.31 -3.16
CA CYS A 263 12.83 -2.59 -2.64
C CYS A 263 13.08 -2.68 -1.13
N PHE A 264 12.07 -3.07 -0.37
CA PHE A 264 12.22 -3.36 1.06
C PHE A 264 12.63 -4.82 1.21
N PRO A 265 13.85 -5.15 1.70
CA PRO A 265 14.31 -6.53 1.80
C PRO A 265 13.76 -7.27 3.03
N TYR A 266 12.85 -6.65 3.77
CA TYR A 266 12.26 -7.13 5.01
C TYR A 266 10.75 -6.88 5.01
N ALA A 267 10.03 -7.56 5.90
CA ALA A 267 8.61 -7.34 6.08
C ALA A 267 8.35 -6.03 6.81
N GLN A 268 7.26 -5.37 6.47
CA GLN A 268 6.79 -4.15 7.13
C GLN A 268 5.46 -4.47 7.82
N HIS A 269 5.31 -4.07 9.08
CA HIS A 269 4.19 -4.43 9.95
C HIS A 269 3.40 -3.17 10.29
N PHE A 270 2.15 -3.18 9.87
CA PHE A 270 1.22 -2.09 10.05
C PHE A 270 0.00 -2.53 10.83
N ARG A 271 -0.59 -1.59 11.54
CA ARG A 271 -1.95 -1.68 12.07
C ARG A 271 -2.80 -0.58 11.49
N THR A 272 -4.02 -0.91 11.15
CA THR A 272 -5.00 0.05 10.67
C THR A 272 -6.40 -0.36 11.11
N SER A 273 -7.38 0.49 10.87
CA SER A 273 -8.79 0.15 11.10
C SER A 273 -9.27 -0.87 10.07
N SER A 274 -10.26 -1.69 10.44
CA SER A 274 -10.84 -2.68 9.52
C SER A 274 -11.45 -2.07 8.25
N PHE A 275 -11.83 -0.79 8.33
CA PHE A 275 -12.39 0.00 7.24
C PHE A 275 -11.75 1.39 7.23
N PRO A 276 -11.66 2.08 6.09
CA PRO A 276 -11.10 3.43 6.03
C PRO A 276 -11.83 4.38 6.99
N VAL A 277 -11.12 4.88 8.00
CA VAL A 277 -11.56 5.95 8.89
C VAL A 277 -10.47 6.99 8.98
N ALA A 278 -10.87 8.25 9.20
CA ALA A 278 -9.90 9.34 9.33
C ALA A 278 -8.92 9.05 10.48
N SER A 279 -7.63 9.00 10.16
CA SER A 279 -6.57 8.80 11.14
C SER A 279 -6.39 10.06 11.99
N PRO A 280 -6.25 9.96 13.33
CA PRO A 280 -5.85 11.08 14.17
C PRO A 280 -4.33 11.33 14.16
N VAL A 281 -3.55 10.46 13.50
CA VAL A 281 -2.09 10.52 13.44
C VAL A 281 -1.67 11.26 12.17
N HIS A 282 -1.06 12.43 12.34
CA HIS A 282 -0.75 13.34 11.23
C HIS A 282 0.73 13.73 11.10
N ASP A 283 1.58 13.24 11.99
CA ASP A 283 3.02 13.50 11.93
C ASP A 283 3.79 12.35 12.58
N ARG A 284 5.13 12.39 12.42
CA ARG A 284 6.04 11.39 12.99
C ARG A 284 5.90 11.26 14.51
N ALA A 285 5.75 12.38 15.24
CA ALA A 285 5.72 12.34 16.70
C ALA A 285 4.43 11.67 17.20
N ALA A 286 3.30 11.94 16.53
CA ALA A 286 2.04 11.26 16.77
C ALA A 286 2.12 9.78 16.41
N LEU A 287 2.81 9.41 15.33
CA LEU A 287 3.04 8.02 14.92
C LEU A 287 3.85 7.26 15.97
N GLU A 288 4.95 7.83 16.44
CA GLU A 288 5.76 7.25 17.52
C GLU A 288 4.91 7.06 18.80
N ALA A 289 4.11 8.05 19.17
CA ALA A 289 3.21 7.95 20.32
C ALA A 289 2.16 6.83 20.15
N ALA A 290 1.51 6.74 18.99
CA ALA A 290 0.53 5.69 18.67
C ALA A 290 1.18 4.30 18.68
N PHE A 291 2.37 4.16 18.10
CA PHE A 291 3.15 2.93 18.12
C PHE A 291 3.44 2.47 19.56
N HIS A 292 3.88 3.39 20.44
CA HIS A 292 4.12 3.06 21.85
C HIS A 292 2.83 2.67 22.59
N GLU A 293 1.71 3.31 22.27
CA GLU A 293 0.40 2.98 22.87
C GLU A 293 -0.06 1.57 22.46
N GLU A 294 -0.01 1.26 21.17
CA GLU A 294 -0.36 -0.03 20.58
C GLU A 294 0.54 -1.17 21.08
N SER A 295 1.82 -0.87 21.29
CA SER A 295 2.81 -1.81 21.84
C SER A 295 2.59 -2.12 23.33
N ARG A 296 1.87 -1.25 24.06
CA ARG A 296 1.57 -1.42 25.49
C ARG A 296 0.20 -2.06 25.75
N HIS A 297 -0.79 -1.82 24.88
CA HIS A 297 -2.18 -2.27 25.08
C HIS A 297 -2.52 -3.65 24.50
N SER A 298 -1.62 -4.26 23.74
CA SER A 298 -1.81 -5.62 23.22
C SER A 298 -1.79 -6.65 24.36
N HIS A 299 -2.99 -7.18 24.63
CA HIS A 299 -3.31 -8.02 25.79
C HIS A 299 -2.34 -9.20 25.94
N GLY A 300 -1.76 -9.32 27.14
CA GLY A 300 -0.88 -10.41 27.51
C GLY A 300 -1.52 -11.79 27.27
N ARG A 301 -0.97 -12.53 26.30
CA ARG A 301 -1.09 -14.00 26.19
C ARG A 301 0.23 -14.74 26.41
N TRP A 302 1.27 -14.05 26.87
CA TRP A 302 2.56 -14.66 27.16
C TRP A 302 2.82 -14.70 28.67
N ALA A 303 1.97 -15.41 29.39
CA ALA A 303 2.21 -15.85 30.76
C ALA A 303 1.49 -17.18 31.03
N THR A 304 2.00 -18.27 30.45
CA THR A 304 1.99 -19.65 30.99
C THR A 304 2.93 -20.52 30.19
#